data_AF-A0A445CUE1-F1
#
_entry.id   AF-A0A445CUE1-F1
#
_cell.length_a   1.000
_cell.length_b   1.000
_cell.length_c   1.000
_cell.angle_alpha   90.00
_cell.angle_beta   90.00
_cell.angle_gamma   90.00
#
_symmetry.space_group_name_H-M   'P 1'
#
loop_
_entity.id
_entity.type
_entity.pdbx_description
1 polymer ?
#
loop_
_entity_poly.entity_id
_entity_poly.type
_entity_poly.pdbx_seq_one_letter_code
_entity_poly.pdbx_strand_id
1 'polypeptide(L)'
;MLPDQVLIFLNYPSSLFHHFHSQHKIQCVYFLVNSSKTRFTHTPIEVNVVQPYEQIIRCPMHPHGYTISVATKSKDPIPTKDLFIHNWETLVYEALYDRDYTTIVFVKGLNLRPERLAEASKFQCVFGYDFKNPKFILSSEAVSVAQEIVRCRTPMSILSGQPQAQAHAIKVSIKINGGEIFPSIAKPSLEPYQNFPRQKAHKICLCTMLRNQARFLKEWVMYHGKVGIQRWFIYDNNSDDDIEKVIGILQSIGYNITRHLWPWVKTQEAGFAHCALRARSSCEWVGFIDVDEFFNIRGGGTLNKVIKLYSKVKNLGEIRTRCYSFGPSGLKKVPREGVTVGYTCRLLGSERHKSIIRPDALNQSLINVVHHFHLRTPFVAIELEKGVMAINHYKYQVWEVFKEKFYRRVSAFVADWQEENNVGSKDRAPGVGTKAVEPKDWSNRFCEVKDMRLRNWVLRNFRDRRTHLLPWEPEFEPHFKRRLRRKNIDRL
;
A
#
# COMPACT_ATOMS: atom_id res chain seq x y z
N MET A 1 -11.66 3.60 -15.54
CA MET A 1 -10.78 2.78 -16.41
C MET A 1 -10.27 1.60 -15.58
N LEU A 2 -10.52 0.38 -16.05
CA LEU A 2 -10.18 -0.91 -15.45
C LEU A 2 -9.16 -1.61 -16.38
N PRO A 3 -8.30 -2.51 -15.89
CA PRO A 3 -6.87 -2.47 -16.20
C PRO A 3 -6.53 -2.73 -17.68
N ASP A 4 -5.69 -1.86 -18.26
CA ASP A 4 -5.04 -2.04 -19.57
C ASP A 4 -3.94 -3.13 -19.55
N GLN A 5 -3.96 -4.02 -18.55
CA GLN A 5 -2.87 -4.92 -18.21
C GLN A 5 -3.39 -6.25 -17.65
N VAL A 6 -2.65 -7.33 -17.91
CA VAL A 6 -2.84 -8.64 -17.29
C VAL A 6 -1.71 -8.91 -16.29
N LEU A 7 -2.09 -9.38 -15.11
CA LEU A 7 -1.15 -9.85 -14.08
C LEU A 7 -1.00 -11.36 -14.20
N ILE A 8 0.23 -11.83 -14.41
CA ILE A 8 0.56 -13.24 -14.46
C ILE A 8 1.38 -13.58 -13.22
N PHE A 9 0.82 -14.46 -12.39
CA PHE A 9 1.48 -14.99 -11.20
C PHE A 9 2.22 -16.26 -11.59
N LEU A 10 3.54 -16.17 -11.66
CA LEU A 10 4.40 -17.29 -12.02
C LEU A 10 5.02 -17.89 -10.76
N ASN A 11 4.66 -19.14 -10.48
CA ASN A 11 5.30 -19.96 -9.45
C ASN A 11 6.11 -21.04 -10.16
N TYR A 12 7.39 -21.17 -9.83
CA TYR A 12 8.25 -22.19 -10.45
C TYR A 12 9.10 -22.93 -9.41
N PRO A 13 9.49 -24.19 -9.65
CA PRO A 13 10.40 -24.91 -8.77
C PRO A 13 11.78 -24.24 -8.72
N SER A 14 12.50 -24.45 -7.61
CA SER A 14 13.80 -23.81 -7.33
C SER A 14 14.85 -24.00 -8.42
N SER A 15 14.80 -25.13 -9.14
CA SER A 15 15.67 -25.47 -10.27
C SER A 15 15.56 -24.51 -11.46
N LEU A 16 14.46 -23.76 -11.59
CA LEU A 16 14.22 -22.82 -12.69
C LEU A 16 14.55 -21.36 -12.36
N PHE A 17 14.99 -21.05 -11.13
CA PHE A 17 15.22 -19.68 -10.67
C PHE A 17 16.16 -18.85 -11.55
N HIS A 18 17.28 -19.41 -11.98
CA HIS A 18 18.25 -18.70 -12.83
C HIS A 18 17.74 -18.39 -14.25
N HIS A 19 16.65 -19.05 -14.69
CA HIS A 19 16.08 -18.88 -16.02
C HIS A 19 15.11 -17.68 -16.12
N PHE A 20 14.43 -17.35 -15.01
CA PHE A 20 13.37 -16.33 -14.97
C PHE A 20 13.78 -15.03 -14.26
N HIS A 21 15.00 -14.93 -13.71
CA HIS A 21 15.39 -13.82 -12.83
C HIS A 21 15.55 -12.44 -13.52
N SER A 22 15.60 -12.36 -14.86
CA SER A 22 15.75 -11.05 -15.55
C SER A 22 14.61 -10.74 -16.51
N GLN A 23 14.11 -9.49 -16.44
CA GLN A 23 13.07 -8.93 -17.33
C GLN A 23 13.40 -9.13 -18.82
N HIS A 24 14.69 -9.13 -19.16
CA HIS A 24 15.19 -9.30 -20.53
C HIS A 24 15.04 -10.72 -21.09
N LYS A 25 14.71 -11.71 -20.25
CA LYS A 25 14.54 -13.11 -20.64
C LYS A 25 13.08 -13.52 -20.79
N ILE A 26 12.13 -12.71 -20.34
CA ILE A 26 10.70 -13.03 -20.32
C ILE A 26 9.96 -12.27 -21.42
N GLN A 27 9.02 -12.93 -22.10
CA GLN A 27 8.13 -12.35 -23.10
C GLN A 27 6.67 -12.71 -22.80
N CYS A 28 5.78 -11.74 -22.92
CA CYS A 28 4.34 -11.95 -22.95
C CYS A 28 3.97 -12.44 -24.35
N VAL A 29 3.34 -13.62 -24.43
CA VAL A 29 2.99 -14.27 -25.70
C VAL A 29 1.49 -14.36 -25.83
N TYR A 30 0.95 -13.88 -26.96
CA TYR A 30 -0.48 -13.85 -27.20
C TYR A 30 -0.86 -14.84 -28.29
N PHE A 31 -1.91 -15.63 -28.04
CA PHE A 31 -2.41 -16.67 -28.95
C PHE A 31 -3.84 -16.36 -29.33
N LEU A 32 -4.24 -16.65 -30.57
CA LEU A 32 -5.65 -16.64 -30.91
C LEU A 32 -6.35 -17.80 -30.17
N VAL A 33 -7.52 -17.58 -29.57
CA VAL A 33 -8.21 -18.57 -28.71
C VAL A 33 -8.44 -19.93 -29.41
N ASN A 34 -8.49 -19.95 -30.75
CA ASN A 34 -8.70 -21.14 -31.58
C ASN A 34 -7.50 -21.54 -32.45
N SER A 35 -6.32 -20.92 -32.28
CA SER A 35 -5.12 -21.26 -33.05
C SER A 35 -3.85 -21.07 -32.23
N SER A 36 -3.11 -22.16 -32.05
CA SER A 36 -1.78 -22.14 -31.41
C SER A 36 -0.67 -21.56 -32.32
N LYS A 37 -1.00 -21.22 -33.57
CA LYS A 37 -0.04 -20.79 -34.61
C LYS A 37 0.17 -19.28 -34.67
N THR A 38 -0.86 -18.47 -34.46
CA THR A 38 -0.72 -17.02 -34.52
C THR A 38 -0.22 -16.51 -33.18
N ARG A 39 1.05 -16.12 -33.13
CA ARG A 39 1.73 -15.61 -31.94
C ARG A 39 2.34 -14.25 -32.24
N PHE A 40 2.01 -13.26 -31.42
CA PHE A 40 2.85 -12.07 -31.31
C PHE A 40 3.34 -11.97 -29.87
N THR A 41 4.45 -11.27 -29.69
CA THR A 41 5.10 -11.13 -28.39
C THR A 41 5.24 -9.66 -28.03
N HIS A 42 5.11 -9.38 -26.74
CA HIS A 42 5.47 -8.08 -26.17
C HIS A 42 6.46 -8.28 -25.04
N THR A 43 7.33 -7.28 -24.87
CA THR A 43 8.11 -7.14 -23.65
C THR A 43 7.16 -6.90 -22.48
N PRO A 44 7.33 -7.59 -21.33
CA PRO A 44 6.58 -7.29 -20.12
C PRO A 44 6.77 -5.84 -19.70
N ILE A 45 5.70 -5.22 -19.21
CA ILE A 45 5.72 -3.87 -18.63
C ILE A 45 6.57 -3.90 -17.35
N GLU A 46 6.16 -4.78 -16.43
CA GLU A 46 6.68 -5.09 -15.10
C GLU A 46 7.18 -6.55 -15.02
N VAL A 47 8.36 -6.83 -14.45
CA VAL A 47 8.64 -8.16 -13.85
C VAL A 47 9.11 -7.95 -12.42
N ASN A 48 8.28 -8.35 -11.46
CA ASN A 48 8.59 -8.23 -10.04
C ASN A 48 8.83 -9.60 -9.42
N VAL A 49 9.88 -9.71 -8.59
CA VAL A 49 10.11 -10.88 -7.73
C VAL A 49 9.46 -10.59 -6.37
N VAL A 50 8.45 -11.38 -5.99
CA VAL A 50 7.68 -11.19 -4.75
C VAL A 50 8.32 -11.97 -3.59
N GLN A 51 8.66 -13.22 -3.86
CA GLN A 51 9.38 -14.13 -2.97
C GLN A 51 10.39 -14.91 -3.81
N PRO A 52 11.36 -15.59 -3.20
CA PRO A 52 12.11 -16.61 -3.92
C PRO A 52 11.11 -17.53 -4.63
N TYR A 53 11.24 -17.62 -5.96
CA TYR A 53 10.43 -18.49 -6.82
C TYR A 53 8.96 -18.06 -7.09
N GLU A 54 8.54 -16.87 -6.64
CA GLU A 54 7.25 -16.27 -7.02
C GLU A 54 7.47 -14.92 -7.72
N GLN A 55 6.92 -14.79 -8.94
CA GLN A 55 7.01 -13.58 -9.74
C GLN A 55 5.63 -13.07 -10.16
N ILE A 56 5.50 -11.75 -10.21
CA ILE A 56 4.36 -11.07 -10.83
C ILE A 56 4.87 -10.41 -12.11
N ILE A 57 4.38 -10.92 -13.24
CA ILE A 57 4.68 -10.40 -14.56
C ILE A 57 3.49 -9.56 -15.00
N ARG A 58 3.75 -8.32 -15.44
CA ARG A 58 2.73 -7.44 -15.99
C ARG A 58 2.85 -7.41 -17.49
N CYS A 59 1.79 -7.81 -18.17
CA CYS A 59 1.71 -7.79 -19.61
C CYS A 59 0.67 -6.77 -20.07
N PRO A 60 0.84 -6.16 -21.25
CA PRO A 60 -0.23 -5.42 -21.90
C PRO A 60 -1.52 -6.24 -21.99
N MET A 61 -2.69 -5.59 -21.94
CA MET A 61 -3.95 -6.30 -22.15
C MET A 61 -3.97 -6.92 -23.55
N HIS A 62 -4.42 -8.17 -23.63
CA HIS A 62 -4.54 -8.84 -24.90
C HIS A 62 -5.66 -8.19 -25.74
N PRO A 63 -5.52 -8.14 -27.07
CA PRO A 63 -6.64 -7.79 -27.95
C PRO A 63 -7.80 -8.78 -27.80
N HIS A 64 -9.01 -8.38 -28.21
CA HIS A 64 -10.17 -9.27 -28.24
C HIS A 64 -9.88 -10.52 -29.09
N GLY A 65 -10.26 -11.71 -28.60
CA GLY A 65 -10.03 -12.98 -29.30
C GLY A 65 -8.64 -13.61 -29.09
N TYR A 66 -7.80 -12.99 -28.25
CA TYR A 66 -6.50 -13.54 -27.85
C TYR A 66 -6.50 -14.01 -26.39
N THR A 67 -5.68 -15.00 -26.10
CA THR A 67 -5.28 -15.43 -24.74
C THR A 67 -3.79 -15.16 -24.55
N ILE A 68 -3.34 -15.11 -23.30
CA ILE A 68 -1.98 -14.72 -22.95
C ILE A 68 -1.25 -15.85 -22.22
N SER A 69 0.04 -15.99 -22.50
CA SER A 69 0.99 -16.79 -21.73
C SER A 69 2.32 -16.07 -21.60
N VAL A 70 3.28 -16.72 -20.95
CA VAL A 70 4.65 -16.25 -20.79
C VAL A 70 5.60 -17.27 -21.41
N ALA A 71 6.61 -16.77 -22.11
CA ALA A 71 7.74 -17.56 -22.59
C ALA A 71 9.05 -16.97 -22.07
N THR A 72 10.06 -17.82 -21.90
CA THR A 72 11.44 -17.34 -21.87
C THR A 72 11.99 -17.31 -23.29
N LYS A 73 12.85 -16.35 -23.66
CA LYS A 73 13.42 -16.23 -25.02
C LYS A 73 14.03 -17.52 -25.60
N SER A 74 14.40 -18.49 -24.75
CA SER A 74 15.00 -19.77 -25.13
C SER A 74 14.09 -21.00 -24.97
N LYS A 75 12.81 -20.83 -24.61
CA LYS A 75 11.87 -21.96 -24.42
C LYS A 75 10.51 -21.65 -25.02
N ASP A 76 9.78 -22.72 -25.32
CA ASP A 76 8.39 -22.60 -25.71
C ASP A 76 7.54 -21.91 -24.63
N PRO A 77 6.48 -21.18 -25.04
CA PRO A 77 5.55 -20.59 -24.10
C PRO A 77 4.92 -21.64 -23.19
N ILE A 78 4.63 -21.26 -21.96
CA ILE A 78 3.90 -22.12 -21.03
C ILE A 78 2.52 -22.44 -21.66
N PRO A 79 2.11 -23.71 -21.73
CA PRO A 79 0.82 -24.06 -22.31
C PRO A 79 -0.33 -23.31 -21.63
N THR A 80 -1.22 -22.70 -22.41
CA THR A 80 -2.36 -21.94 -21.88
C THR A 80 -3.34 -22.80 -21.08
N LYS A 81 -3.32 -24.12 -21.29
CA LYS A 81 -4.10 -25.11 -20.54
C LYS A 81 -3.71 -25.16 -19.06
N ASP A 82 -2.49 -24.77 -18.74
CA ASP A 82 -1.95 -24.74 -17.38
C ASP A 82 -2.19 -23.37 -16.69
N LEU A 83 -2.85 -22.43 -17.38
CA LEU A 83 -3.14 -21.10 -16.86
C LEU A 83 -4.55 -21.01 -16.27
N PHE A 84 -4.63 -20.54 -15.04
CA PHE A 84 -5.90 -20.19 -14.39
C PHE A 84 -6.16 -18.70 -14.60
N ILE A 85 -7.04 -18.37 -15.54
CA ILE A 85 -7.49 -17.00 -15.78
C ILE A 85 -8.61 -16.68 -14.78
N HIS A 86 -8.44 -15.61 -14.02
CA HIS A 86 -9.41 -15.16 -13.04
C HIS A 86 -9.87 -13.74 -13.37
N ASN A 87 -11.17 -13.50 -13.24
CA ASN A 87 -11.68 -12.12 -13.25
C ASN A 87 -11.34 -11.48 -11.91
N TRP A 88 -10.63 -10.37 -11.96
CA TRP A 88 -10.20 -9.65 -10.77
C TRP A 88 -11.35 -9.01 -9.99
N GLU A 89 -12.51 -8.75 -10.60
CA GLU A 89 -13.70 -8.19 -9.93
C GLU A 89 -14.26 -9.12 -8.84
N THR A 90 -14.04 -10.43 -8.98
CA THR A 90 -14.49 -11.47 -8.05
C THR A 90 -13.34 -12.42 -7.78
N LEU A 91 -12.49 -12.09 -6.81
CA LEU A 91 -11.25 -12.82 -6.53
C LEU A 91 -10.87 -12.74 -5.06
N VAL A 92 -10.53 -13.89 -4.48
CA VAL A 92 -9.82 -13.98 -3.21
C VAL A 92 -8.33 -13.93 -3.50
N TYR A 93 -7.67 -12.85 -3.07
CA TYR A 93 -6.36 -12.47 -3.62
C TYR A 93 -5.20 -12.51 -2.62
N GLU A 94 -5.48 -12.45 -1.31
CA GLU A 94 -4.45 -12.52 -0.27
C GLU A 94 -5.00 -13.16 0.99
N ALA A 95 -4.15 -13.82 1.78
CA ALA A 95 -4.53 -14.38 3.07
C ALA A 95 -3.36 -14.45 4.07
N LEU A 96 -3.69 -14.26 5.35
CA LEU A 96 -2.74 -14.34 6.47
C LEU A 96 -3.30 -15.22 7.59
N TYR A 97 -2.46 -16.05 8.21
CA TYR A 97 -2.81 -16.63 9.50
C TYR A 97 -2.74 -15.56 10.59
N ASP A 98 -3.76 -15.50 11.47
CA ASP A 98 -3.77 -14.66 12.67
C ASP A 98 -3.61 -15.51 13.94
N ARG A 99 -3.28 -14.86 15.05
CA ARG A 99 -2.85 -15.51 16.30
C ARG A 99 -3.92 -16.34 17.01
N ASP A 100 -5.19 -16.18 16.65
CA ASP A 100 -6.37 -16.79 17.27
C ASP A 100 -6.92 -17.99 16.50
N TYR A 101 -6.04 -18.70 15.79
CA TYR A 101 -6.41 -19.85 14.94
C TYR A 101 -7.42 -19.48 13.86
N THR A 102 -7.31 -18.25 13.36
CA THR A 102 -8.09 -17.75 12.24
C THR A 102 -7.21 -17.41 11.05
N THR A 103 -7.80 -17.44 9.87
CA THR A 103 -7.19 -16.97 8.63
C THR A 103 -7.93 -15.72 8.19
N ILE A 104 -7.21 -14.60 8.03
CA ILE A 104 -7.74 -13.38 7.44
C ILE A 104 -7.60 -13.49 5.93
N VAL A 105 -8.71 -13.29 5.24
CA VAL A 105 -8.85 -13.45 3.79
C VAL A 105 -9.26 -12.11 3.20
N PHE A 106 -8.53 -11.69 2.17
CA PHE A 106 -8.80 -10.46 1.43
C PHE A 106 -9.44 -10.80 0.09
N VAL A 107 -10.58 -10.18 -0.20
CA VAL A 107 -11.46 -10.58 -1.29
C VAL A 107 -12.14 -9.39 -1.96
N LYS A 108 -12.22 -9.44 -3.29
CA LYS A 108 -12.98 -8.50 -4.10
C LYS A 108 -14.29 -9.12 -4.57
N GLY A 109 -15.31 -8.30 -4.79
CA GLY A 109 -16.60 -8.71 -5.36
C GLY A 109 -17.71 -8.96 -4.34
N LEU A 110 -17.49 -8.67 -3.05
CA LEU A 110 -18.53 -8.85 -2.02
C LEU A 110 -19.61 -7.74 -2.01
N ASN A 111 -19.31 -6.55 -2.55
CA ASN A 111 -20.24 -5.41 -2.64
C ASN A 111 -20.95 -5.06 -1.31
N LEU A 112 -20.21 -5.12 -0.20
CA LEU A 112 -20.76 -4.84 1.14
C LEU A 112 -20.86 -3.34 1.43
N ARG A 113 -21.70 -3.00 2.41
CA ARG A 113 -21.80 -1.63 2.91
C ARG A 113 -20.48 -1.22 3.60
N PRO A 114 -19.98 0.00 3.37
CA PRO A 114 -18.79 0.49 4.04
C PRO A 114 -19.02 0.58 5.57
N GLU A 115 -17.93 0.40 6.32
CA GLU A 115 -17.89 0.58 7.79
C GLU A 115 -18.85 -0.29 8.61
N ARG A 116 -19.41 -1.36 8.02
CA ARG A 116 -20.39 -2.23 8.68
C ARG A 116 -20.00 -3.70 8.58
N LEU A 117 -20.35 -4.44 9.62
CA LEU A 117 -20.31 -5.90 9.59
C LEU A 117 -21.43 -6.42 8.69
N ALA A 118 -21.11 -7.40 7.87
CA ALA A 118 -22.09 -8.26 7.23
C ALA A 118 -22.43 -9.44 8.13
N GLU A 119 -23.55 -10.10 7.83
CA GLU A 119 -23.99 -11.28 8.54
C GLU A 119 -23.10 -12.48 8.17
N ALA A 120 -22.19 -12.86 9.08
CA ALA A 120 -21.14 -13.83 8.78
C ALA A 120 -21.66 -15.24 8.45
N SER A 121 -22.83 -15.64 8.98
CA SER A 121 -23.51 -16.92 8.68
C SER A 121 -23.88 -17.09 7.20
N LYS A 122 -23.91 -16.00 6.41
CA LYS A 122 -24.12 -16.04 4.95
C LYS A 122 -22.89 -16.49 4.16
N PHE A 123 -21.76 -16.62 4.83
CA PHE A 123 -20.46 -16.90 4.22
C PHE A 123 -19.85 -18.16 4.84
N GLN A 124 -19.24 -18.97 3.99
CA GLN A 124 -18.47 -20.14 4.37
C GLN A 124 -17.06 -20.02 3.82
N CYS A 125 -16.07 -20.35 4.65
CA CYS A 125 -14.67 -20.40 4.23
C CYS A 125 -14.33 -21.80 3.74
N VAL A 126 -13.54 -21.89 2.67
CA VAL A 126 -13.13 -23.18 2.09
C VAL A 126 -11.62 -23.21 1.90
N PHE A 127 -11.00 -24.31 2.30
CA PHE A 127 -9.56 -24.54 2.22
C PHE A 127 -9.30 -25.74 1.32
N GLY A 128 -8.39 -25.60 0.35
CA GLY A 128 -8.09 -26.68 -0.59
C GLY A 128 -6.97 -26.33 -1.57
N TYR A 129 -6.51 -27.33 -2.33
CA TYR A 129 -5.45 -27.15 -3.33
C TYR A 129 -5.99 -26.65 -4.67
N ASP A 130 -7.15 -27.16 -5.09
CA ASP A 130 -7.84 -26.78 -6.30
C ASP A 130 -9.35 -26.72 -6.07
N PHE A 131 -9.93 -25.53 -6.26
CA PHE A 131 -11.36 -25.30 -6.11
C PHE A 131 -12.16 -25.68 -7.37
N LYS A 132 -11.50 -25.96 -8.50
CA LYS A 132 -12.16 -26.51 -9.70
C LYS A 132 -12.34 -28.02 -9.64
N ASN A 133 -11.41 -28.73 -9.01
CA ASN A 133 -11.46 -30.18 -8.82
C ASN A 133 -11.38 -30.53 -7.31
N PRO A 134 -12.53 -30.55 -6.62
CA PRO A 134 -12.62 -30.52 -5.16
C PRO A 134 -12.34 -31.87 -4.49
N LYS A 135 -11.22 -32.55 -4.83
CA LYS A 135 -10.84 -33.81 -4.16
C LYS A 135 -10.51 -33.61 -2.68
N PHE A 136 -9.99 -32.44 -2.32
CA PHE A 136 -9.66 -32.07 -0.95
C PHE A 136 -10.12 -30.64 -0.67
N ILE A 137 -11.34 -30.52 -0.12
CA ILE A 137 -11.87 -29.25 0.39
C ILE A 137 -12.29 -29.44 1.84
N LEU A 138 -11.81 -28.54 2.70
CA LEU A 138 -12.27 -28.39 4.07
C LEU A 138 -13.09 -27.10 4.16
N SER A 139 -14.28 -27.19 4.75
CA SER A 139 -15.12 -26.02 4.98
C SER A 139 -15.05 -25.59 6.45
N SER A 140 -15.12 -24.29 6.70
CA SER A 140 -15.22 -23.72 8.04
C SER A 140 -16.09 -22.47 8.06
N GLU A 141 -16.47 -22.03 9.26
CA GLU A 141 -17.27 -20.84 9.47
C GLU A 141 -16.49 -19.54 9.20
N ALA A 142 -17.18 -18.54 8.64
CA ALA A 142 -16.74 -17.16 8.69
C ALA A 142 -17.06 -16.58 10.08
N VAL A 143 -16.04 -16.06 10.77
CA VAL A 143 -16.14 -15.44 12.10
C VAL A 143 -16.60 -13.99 11.98
N SER A 144 -16.08 -13.26 10.99
CA SER A 144 -16.51 -11.89 10.71
C SER A 144 -16.31 -11.55 9.24
N VAL A 145 -17.20 -10.73 8.69
CA VAL A 145 -17.14 -10.27 7.31
C VAL A 145 -17.39 -8.77 7.28
N ALA A 146 -16.46 -8.00 6.72
CA ALA A 146 -16.63 -6.57 6.54
C ALA A 146 -15.76 -6.05 5.39
N GLN A 147 -16.29 -5.12 4.59
CA GLN A 147 -15.58 -4.54 3.45
C GLN A 147 -15.02 -5.65 2.53
N GLU A 148 -13.71 -5.70 2.33
CA GLU A 148 -13.00 -6.70 1.53
C GLU A 148 -12.28 -7.75 2.41
N ILE A 149 -12.71 -7.90 3.68
CA ILE A 149 -12.02 -8.70 4.69
C ILE A 149 -12.98 -9.75 5.27
N VAL A 150 -12.56 -11.02 5.19
CA VAL A 150 -13.25 -12.16 5.82
C VAL A 150 -12.29 -12.81 6.81
N ARG A 151 -12.73 -12.99 8.05
CA ARG A 151 -12.00 -13.76 9.06
C ARG A 151 -12.60 -15.16 9.11
N CYS A 152 -11.81 -16.17 8.80
CA CYS A 152 -12.20 -17.57 8.74
C CYS A 152 -11.66 -18.33 9.94
N ARG A 153 -12.45 -19.23 10.54
CA ARG A 153 -11.91 -20.22 11.48
C ARG A 153 -10.95 -21.13 10.71
N THR A 154 -9.69 -21.26 11.13
CA THR A 154 -8.73 -22.15 10.45
C THR A 154 -8.95 -23.59 10.93
N PRO A 155 -9.18 -24.57 10.03
CA PRO A 155 -9.28 -25.96 10.44
C PRO A 155 -7.98 -26.46 11.07
N MET A 156 -8.06 -27.22 12.16
CA MET A 156 -6.87 -27.70 12.89
C MET A 156 -5.94 -28.56 12.02
N SER A 157 -6.50 -29.34 11.09
CA SER A 157 -5.71 -30.14 10.13
C SER A 157 -4.81 -29.29 9.23
N ILE A 158 -5.18 -28.03 8.97
CA ILE A 158 -4.35 -27.06 8.24
C ILE A 158 -3.20 -26.56 9.11
N LEU A 159 -3.47 -26.31 10.39
CA LEU A 159 -2.48 -25.79 11.35
C LEU A 159 -1.47 -26.85 11.79
N SER A 160 -1.89 -28.12 11.87
CA SER A 160 -1.05 -29.26 12.27
C SER A 160 -0.30 -29.92 11.09
N GLY A 161 -0.55 -29.50 9.85
CA GLY A 161 0.10 -30.06 8.66
C GLY A 161 1.61 -29.79 8.63
N GLN A 162 2.41 -30.81 8.32
CA GLN A 162 3.87 -30.70 8.32
C GLN A 162 4.41 -29.75 7.22
N PRO A 163 5.49 -29.00 7.48
CA PRO A 163 6.16 -28.14 6.49
C PRO A 163 6.69 -28.85 5.24
N GLN A 164 6.80 -30.17 5.24
CA GLN A 164 7.47 -30.94 4.18
C GLN A 164 6.56 -31.32 2.99
N ALA A 165 5.25 -31.11 3.06
CA ALA A 165 4.31 -31.37 1.93
C ALA A 165 4.20 -30.19 0.93
N GLN A 166 5.21 -29.32 0.86
CA GLN A 166 5.27 -28.05 0.12
C GLN A 166 5.39 -28.20 -1.42
N ALA A 167 4.74 -29.18 -2.03
CA ALA A 167 4.57 -29.16 -3.50
C ALA A 167 3.36 -28.29 -3.90
N HIS A 168 2.28 -28.29 -3.11
CA HIS A 168 1.07 -27.50 -3.38
C HIS A 168 0.65 -26.74 -2.12
N ALA A 169 0.84 -25.43 -2.10
CA ALA A 169 0.39 -24.60 -0.98
C ALA A 169 -1.15 -24.61 -0.92
N ILE A 170 -1.71 -24.91 0.26
CA ILE A 170 -3.16 -24.85 0.50
C ILE A 170 -3.62 -23.42 0.23
N LYS A 171 -4.70 -23.28 -0.54
CA LYS A 171 -5.39 -22.00 -0.76
C LYS A 171 -6.59 -21.88 0.13
N VAL A 172 -7.02 -20.65 0.36
CA VAL A 172 -8.29 -20.32 1.03
C VAL A 172 -9.18 -19.56 0.07
N SER A 173 -10.47 -19.86 0.07
CA SER A 173 -11.49 -19.09 -0.63
C SER A 173 -12.73 -18.91 0.25
N ILE A 174 -13.71 -18.19 -0.28
CA ILE A 174 -15.01 -17.97 0.34
C ILE A 174 -16.11 -18.48 -0.58
N LYS A 175 -17.23 -18.85 0.02
CA LYS A 175 -18.47 -19.23 -0.64
C LYS A 175 -19.61 -18.45 0.02
N ILE A 176 -20.49 -17.86 -0.79
CA ILE A 176 -21.73 -17.26 -0.30
C ILE A 176 -22.82 -18.34 -0.32
N ASN A 177 -23.70 -18.39 0.67
CA ASN A 177 -24.79 -19.37 0.73
C ASN A 177 -25.62 -19.34 -0.57
N GLY A 178 -25.81 -20.51 -1.19
CA GLY A 178 -26.51 -20.64 -2.48
C GLY A 178 -25.69 -20.22 -3.71
N GLY A 179 -24.45 -19.74 -3.53
CA GLY A 179 -23.55 -19.34 -4.60
C GLY A 179 -22.38 -20.32 -4.83
N GLU A 180 -21.55 -19.99 -5.81
CA GLU A 180 -20.32 -20.71 -6.11
C GLU A 180 -19.16 -20.28 -5.21
N ILE A 181 -18.09 -21.10 -5.18
CA ILE A 181 -16.84 -20.74 -4.52
C ILE A 181 -16.16 -19.65 -5.33
N PHE A 182 -15.73 -18.58 -4.66
CA PHE A 182 -15.00 -17.50 -5.32
C PHE A 182 -13.68 -18.05 -5.91
N PRO A 183 -13.26 -17.59 -7.10
CA PRO A 183 -11.91 -17.83 -7.57
C PRO A 183 -10.89 -17.37 -6.54
N SER A 184 -9.81 -18.13 -6.36
CA SER A 184 -8.79 -17.80 -5.37
C SER A 184 -7.38 -18.12 -5.82
N ILE A 185 -6.50 -17.16 -5.58
CA ILE A 185 -5.05 -17.30 -5.63
C ILE A 185 -4.42 -17.15 -4.23
N ALA A 186 -5.23 -16.88 -3.21
CA ALA A 186 -4.76 -16.57 -1.87
C ALA A 186 -4.20 -17.81 -1.19
N LYS A 187 -2.92 -17.74 -0.84
CA LYS A 187 -2.21 -18.75 -0.06
C LYS A 187 -1.93 -18.14 1.32
N PRO A 188 -2.54 -18.65 2.40
CA PRO A 188 -2.26 -18.17 3.74
C PRO A 188 -0.77 -18.25 4.04
N SER A 189 -0.11 -17.10 4.19
CA SER A 189 1.30 -17.08 4.55
C SER A 189 1.48 -17.28 6.05
N LEU A 190 2.43 -18.15 6.40
CA LEU A 190 2.95 -18.26 7.76
C LEU A 190 3.87 -17.07 7.99
N GLU A 191 3.36 -15.91 8.46
CA GLU A 191 4.25 -15.10 9.30
C GLU A 191 4.63 -16.01 10.47
N PRO A 192 5.93 -16.19 10.76
CA PRO A 192 6.37 -17.17 11.75
C PRO A 192 5.61 -16.91 13.03
N TYR A 193 4.75 -17.86 13.39
CA TYR A 193 4.06 -17.97 14.65
C TYR A 193 5.13 -18.27 15.70
N GLN A 194 5.99 -17.29 15.98
CA GLN A 194 7.09 -17.38 16.91
C GLN A 194 7.05 -16.17 17.81
N ASN A 195 6.72 -16.43 19.08
CA ASN A 195 6.95 -15.60 20.26
C ASN A 195 7.09 -14.12 19.94
N PHE A 196 5.95 -13.44 19.76
CA PHE A 196 5.95 -11.99 19.67
C PHE A 196 6.75 -11.43 20.85
N PRO A 197 7.86 -10.73 20.59
CA PRO A 197 8.68 -10.26 21.68
C PRO A 197 7.84 -9.33 22.55
N ARG A 198 7.96 -9.46 23.88
CA ARG A 198 7.28 -8.56 24.83
C ARG A 198 7.54 -7.09 24.49
N GLN A 199 8.71 -6.80 23.91
CA GLN A 199 9.08 -5.50 23.39
C GLN A 199 9.11 -5.52 21.86
N LYS A 200 8.34 -4.63 21.24
CA LYS A 200 8.35 -4.45 19.78
C LYS A 200 9.71 -3.87 19.34
N ALA A 201 10.22 -4.33 18.20
CA ALA A 201 11.49 -3.86 17.63
C ALA A 201 11.48 -2.35 17.30
N HIS A 202 10.30 -1.81 16.99
CA HIS A 202 10.09 -0.42 16.63
C HIS A 202 8.95 0.17 17.46
N LYS A 203 9.17 1.39 17.97
CA LYS A 203 8.14 2.17 18.68
C LYS A 203 7.13 2.75 17.72
N ILE A 204 7.58 3.33 16.60
CA ILE A 204 6.70 4.01 15.65
C ILE A 204 7.10 3.65 14.22
N CYS A 205 6.11 3.17 13.48
CA CYS A 205 6.21 2.83 12.07
C CYS A 205 5.21 3.66 11.26
N LEU A 206 5.43 3.75 9.95
CA LEU A 206 4.48 4.30 9.01
C LEU A 206 4.02 3.25 8.01
N CYS A 207 2.74 3.28 7.70
CA CYS A 207 2.15 2.57 6.59
C CYS A 207 1.56 3.57 5.60
N THR A 208 1.80 3.33 4.30
CA THR A 208 1.21 4.11 3.22
C THR A 208 0.90 3.22 2.04
N MET A 209 -0.04 3.64 1.20
CA MET A 209 -0.31 3.02 -0.09
C MET A 209 -0.21 4.09 -1.17
N LEU A 210 0.54 3.82 -2.22
CA LEU A 210 0.85 4.81 -3.24
C LEU A 210 0.83 4.22 -4.64
N ARG A 211 0.65 5.10 -5.63
CA ARG A 211 0.97 4.84 -7.04
C ARG A 211 1.71 6.05 -7.59
N ASN A 212 2.86 5.84 -8.22
CA ASN A 212 3.63 6.87 -8.93
C ASN A 212 4.03 8.07 -8.07
N GLN A 213 4.43 7.83 -6.83
CA GLN A 213 4.84 8.88 -5.87
C GLN A 213 6.34 8.86 -5.55
N ALA A 214 7.18 8.17 -6.35
CA ALA A 214 8.61 7.99 -6.06
C ALA A 214 9.35 9.32 -5.90
N ARG A 215 8.95 10.36 -6.64
CA ARG A 215 9.53 11.70 -6.58
C ARG A 215 9.43 12.36 -5.20
N PHE A 216 8.42 11.99 -4.40
CA PHE A 216 8.18 12.55 -3.06
C PHE A 216 8.76 11.69 -1.93
N LEU A 217 9.09 10.42 -2.20
CA LEU A 217 9.51 9.47 -1.18
C LEU A 217 10.80 9.89 -0.46
N LYS A 218 11.77 10.49 -1.15
CA LYS A 218 13.03 10.93 -0.51
C LYS A 218 12.75 11.95 0.59
N GLU A 219 12.04 13.02 0.28
CA GLU A 219 11.65 14.05 1.24
C GLU A 219 10.82 13.44 2.38
N TRP A 220 9.78 12.68 2.04
CA TRP A 220 8.85 12.11 3.00
C TRP A 220 9.54 11.15 3.98
N VAL A 221 10.36 10.21 3.52
CA VAL A 221 11.07 9.26 4.40
C VAL A 221 12.10 9.98 5.26
N MET A 222 12.92 10.86 4.67
CA MET A 222 13.98 11.55 5.41
C MET A 222 13.40 12.45 6.51
N TYR A 223 12.35 13.20 6.18
CA TYR A 223 11.62 14.01 7.14
C TYR A 223 11.08 13.17 8.30
N HIS A 224 10.34 12.11 7.98
CA HIS A 224 9.70 11.27 8.99
C HIS A 224 10.71 10.51 9.86
N GLY A 225 11.86 10.13 9.29
CA GLY A 225 12.97 9.56 10.05
C GLY A 225 13.50 10.52 11.10
N LYS A 226 13.66 11.81 10.77
CA LYS A 226 14.06 12.86 11.72
C LYS A 226 13.01 13.11 12.80
N VAL A 227 11.72 12.98 12.45
CA VAL A 227 10.59 13.13 13.39
C VAL A 227 10.42 11.91 14.31
N GLY A 228 11.05 10.78 13.99
CA GLY A 228 11.20 9.62 14.87
C GLY A 228 10.55 8.33 14.37
N ILE A 229 10.17 8.26 13.09
CA ILE A 229 9.73 7.01 12.45
C ILE A 229 10.93 6.09 12.24
N GLN A 230 10.74 4.80 12.53
CA GLN A 230 11.82 3.81 12.54
C GLN A 230 11.69 2.77 11.42
N ARG A 231 10.48 2.57 10.88
CA ARG A 231 10.21 1.62 9.81
C ARG A 231 9.04 2.06 8.94
N TRP A 232 9.13 1.76 7.65
CA TRP A 232 8.11 2.08 6.64
C TRP A 232 7.61 0.82 5.95
N PHE A 233 6.29 0.72 5.84
CA PHE A 233 5.59 -0.25 5.01
C PHE A 233 4.97 0.49 3.83
N ILE A 234 5.53 0.30 2.64
CA ILE A 234 5.09 0.96 1.41
C ILE A 234 4.30 -0.05 0.59
N TYR A 235 2.99 0.15 0.51
CA TYR A 235 2.10 -0.64 -0.36
C TYR A 235 2.10 0.00 -1.74
N ASP A 236 2.72 -0.66 -2.69
CA ASP A 236 2.83 -0.18 -4.06
C ASP A 236 1.64 -0.67 -4.88
N ASN A 237 0.71 0.24 -5.15
CA ASN A 237 -0.48 0.00 -5.97
C ASN A 237 -0.18 0.21 -7.45
N ASN A 238 0.71 -0.62 -7.98
CA ASN A 238 0.99 -0.69 -9.41
C ASN A 238 1.66 0.57 -9.97
N SER A 239 2.73 1.02 -9.29
CA SER A 239 3.57 2.11 -9.79
C SER A 239 4.34 1.70 -11.04
N ASP A 240 4.65 2.68 -11.88
CA ASP A 240 5.43 2.59 -13.12
C ASP A 240 6.53 3.67 -13.18
N ASP A 241 6.88 4.25 -12.02
CA ASP A 241 7.96 5.22 -11.84
C ASP A 241 9.20 4.60 -11.16
N ASP A 242 10.18 5.44 -10.82
CA ASP A 242 11.47 5.05 -10.22
C ASP A 242 11.39 4.54 -8.75
N ILE A 243 10.24 4.04 -8.29
CA ILE A 243 10.01 3.68 -6.88
C ILE A 243 11.05 2.71 -6.32
N GLU A 244 11.41 1.67 -7.08
CA GLU A 244 12.37 0.65 -6.64
C GLU A 244 13.76 1.25 -6.44
N LYS A 245 14.21 2.06 -7.41
CA LYS A 245 15.48 2.78 -7.34
C LYS A 245 15.52 3.73 -6.14
N VAL A 246 14.44 4.48 -5.90
CA VAL A 246 14.35 5.43 -4.78
C VAL A 246 14.37 4.69 -3.43
N ILE A 247 13.61 3.60 -3.30
CA ILE A 247 13.63 2.76 -2.09
C ILE A 247 15.03 2.17 -1.87
N GLY A 248 15.68 1.65 -2.90
CA GLY A 248 17.04 1.11 -2.82
C GLY A 248 18.06 2.15 -2.35
N ILE A 249 17.96 3.39 -2.83
CA ILE A 249 18.80 4.51 -2.35
C ILE A 249 18.54 4.76 -0.86
N LEU A 250 17.28 4.88 -0.44
CA LEU A 250 16.92 5.13 0.96
C LEU A 250 17.36 4.00 1.90
N GLN A 251 17.22 2.75 1.48
CA GLN A 251 17.72 1.59 2.22
C GLN A 251 19.25 1.61 2.34
N SER A 252 19.97 1.94 1.26
CA SER A 252 21.44 2.01 1.27
C SER A 252 21.99 3.01 2.28
N ILE A 253 21.24 4.10 2.55
CA ILE A 253 21.62 5.12 3.53
C ILE A 253 21.04 4.87 4.93
N GLY A 254 20.39 3.72 5.16
CA GLY A 254 20.04 3.21 6.48
C GLY A 254 18.55 3.30 6.87
N TYR A 255 17.64 3.64 5.96
CA TYR A 255 16.21 3.62 6.25
C TYR A 255 15.62 2.20 6.13
N ASN A 256 14.88 1.76 7.16
CA ASN A 256 14.24 0.44 7.16
C ASN A 256 12.88 0.49 6.43
N ILE A 257 12.90 0.21 5.13
CA ILE A 257 11.72 0.28 4.27
C ILE A 257 11.41 -1.12 3.74
N THR A 258 10.14 -1.51 3.78
CA THR A 258 9.62 -2.69 3.10
C THR A 258 8.62 -2.26 2.03
N ARG A 259 8.93 -2.52 0.74
CA ARG A 259 7.97 -2.43 -0.38
C ARG A 259 7.13 -3.71 -0.38
N HIS A 260 5.82 -3.55 -0.44
CA HIS A 260 4.89 -4.66 -0.62
C HIS A 260 4.04 -4.37 -1.87
N LEU A 261 4.11 -5.26 -2.84
CA LEU A 261 3.33 -5.12 -4.07
C LEU A 261 1.87 -5.40 -3.76
N TRP A 262 1.00 -4.42 -4.03
CA TRP A 262 -0.42 -4.50 -3.77
C TRP A 262 -1.19 -4.13 -5.05
N PRO A 263 -1.18 -4.99 -6.08
CA PRO A 263 -1.67 -4.64 -7.42
C PRO A 263 -3.20 -4.61 -7.52
N TRP A 264 -3.90 -4.74 -6.39
CA TRP A 264 -5.36 -4.80 -6.31
C TRP A 264 -5.95 -3.40 -6.37
N VAL A 265 -6.67 -3.09 -7.45
CA VAL A 265 -7.24 -1.74 -7.68
C VAL A 265 -8.42 -1.48 -6.74
N LYS A 266 -8.48 -0.27 -6.16
CA LYS A 266 -9.55 0.18 -5.27
C LYS A 266 -9.69 -0.69 -4.01
N THR A 267 -8.56 -0.96 -3.33
CA THR A 267 -8.48 -1.85 -2.15
C THR A 267 -7.65 -1.25 -1.00
N GLN A 268 -7.69 0.08 -0.84
CA GLN A 268 -6.85 0.79 0.13
C GLN A 268 -7.11 0.31 1.58
N GLU A 269 -8.37 0.12 1.93
CA GLU A 269 -8.83 -0.31 3.25
C GLU A 269 -8.32 -1.74 3.56
N ALA A 270 -8.37 -2.63 2.58
CA ALA A 270 -7.80 -3.97 2.67
C ALA A 270 -6.28 -3.93 2.84
N GLY A 271 -5.57 -3.13 2.05
CA GLY A 271 -4.11 -3.01 2.15
C GLY A 271 -3.65 -2.39 3.47
N PHE A 272 -4.39 -1.42 4.03
CA PHE A 272 -4.10 -0.89 5.36
C PHE A 272 -4.37 -1.91 6.47
N ALA A 273 -5.43 -2.70 6.36
CA ALA A 273 -5.66 -3.80 7.31
C ALA A 273 -4.55 -4.86 7.23
N HIS A 274 -4.16 -5.27 6.03
CA HIS A 274 -3.03 -6.18 5.81
C HIS A 274 -1.72 -5.59 6.39
N CYS A 275 -1.48 -4.30 6.20
CA CYS A 275 -0.34 -3.60 6.76
C CYS A 275 -0.33 -3.58 8.29
N ALA A 276 -1.48 -3.32 8.90
CA ALA A 276 -1.63 -3.34 10.35
C ALA A 276 -1.30 -4.71 10.94
N LEU A 277 -1.73 -5.79 10.26
CA LEU A 277 -1.42 -7.17 10.66
C LEU A 277 0.09 -7.44 10.60
N ARG A 278 0.75 -7.11 9.48
CA ARG A 278 2.20 -7.31 9.31
C ARG A 278 3.04 -6.47 10.26
N ALA A 279 2.61 -5.23 10.52
CA ALA A 279 3.29 -4.33 11.45
C ALA A 279 3.10 -4.74 12.92
N ARG A 280 2.02 -5.47 13.25
CA ARG A 280 1.68 -5.88 14.62
C ARG A 280 2.82 -6.63 15.31
N SER A 281 3.60 -7.41 14.58
CA SER A 281 4.71 -8.19 15.14
C SER A 281 5.88 -7.32 15.60
N SER A 282 6.12 -6.19 14.94
CA SER A 282 7.38 -5.44 15.05
C SER A 282 7.21 -3.98 15.46
N CYS A 283 5.99 -3.42 15.45
CA CYS A 283 5.71 -2.02 15.71
C CYS A 283 4.75 -1.84 16.89
N GLU A 284 5.08 -0.96 17.84
CA GLU A 284 4.16 -0.58 18.93
C GLU A 284 3.04 0.32 18.42
N TRP A 285 3.41 1.33 17.61
CA TRP A 285 2.50 2.27 16.97
C TRP A 285 2.71 2.30 15.47
N VAL A 286 1.62 2.45 14.72
CA VAL A 286 1.63 2.57 13.26
C VAL A 286 0.79 3.78 12.86
N GLY A 287 1.43 4.75 12.22
CA GLY A 287 0.74 5.85 11.57
C GLY A 287 0.33 5.46 10.15
N PHE A 288 -0.88 5.83 9.76
CA PHE A 288 -1.40 5.63 8.41
C PHE A 288 -1.56 6.99 7.75
N ILE A 289 -0.61 7.40 6.91
CA ILE A 289 -0.61 8.70 6.23
C ILE A 289 -0.15 8.55 4.78
N ASP A 290 -0.58 9.46 3.92
CA ASP A 290 -0.17 9.49 2.52
C ASP A 290 1.24 10.11 2.35
N VAL A 291 1.85 9.89 1.19
CA VAL A 291 3.22 10.39 0.90
C VAL A 291 3.27 11.91 0.80
N ASP A 292 2.14 12.57 0.55
CA ASP A 292 1.98 14.03 0.56
C ASP A 292 1.57 14.56 1.95
N GLU A 293 1.67 13.76 3.01
CA GLU A 293 1.28 14.14 4.38
C GLU A 293 2.46 14.13 5.36
N PHE A 294 2.58 15.19 6.15
CA PHE A 294 3.73 15.44 7.03
C PHE A 294 3.31 15.81 8.45
N PHE A 295 3.85 15.11 9.46
CA PHE A 295 3.62 15.43 10.87
C PHE A 295 4.33 16.72 11.31
N ASN A 296 3.58 17.80 11.45
CA ASN A 296 4.07 19.08 11.95
C ASN A 296 3.94 19.16 13.48
N ILE A 297 5.00 18.73 14.20
CA ILE A 297 5.06 18.75 15.67
C ILE A 297 5.41 20.15 16.16
N ARG A 298 4.53 20.74 16.98
CA ARG A 298 4.75 22.07 17.54
C ARG A 298 5.88 22.04 18.57
N GLY A 299 6.72 23.08 18.55
CA GLY A 299 7.90 23.17 19.39
C GLY A 299 9.10 22.31 18.92
N GLY A 300 9.01 21.64 17.77
CA GLY A 300 10.15 20.93 17.16
C GLY A 300 10.55 19.62 17.87
N GLY A 301 9.58 18.93 18.49
CA GLY A 301 9.77 17.63 19.15
C GLY A 301 9.77 16.43 18.20
N THR A 302 9.70 15.23 18.79
CA THR A 302 9.58 13.94 18.07
C THR A 302 8.25 13.28 18.39
N LEU A 303 7.77 12.39 17.52
CA LEU A 303 6.53 11.64 17.77
C LEU A 303 6.60 10.83 19.08
N ASN A 304 7.78 10.32 19.42
CA ASN A 304 8.00 9.64 20.70
C ASN A 304 7.68 10.53 21.90
N LYS A 305 7.99 11.84 21.83
CA LYS A 305 7.60 12.78 22.89
C LYS A 305 6.08 12.98 22.91
N VAL A 306 5.45 13.11 21.74
CA VAL A 306 3.98 13.24 21.62
C VAL A 306 3.29 12.04 22.26
N ILE A 307 3.68 10.81 21.91
CA ILE A 307 3.10 9.59 22.48
C ILE A 307 3.32 9.52 24.00
N LYS A 308 4.51 9.91 24.48
CA LYS A 308 4.81 9.93 25.93
C LYS A 308 3.91 10.90 26.70
N LEU A 309 3.53 12.05 26.12
CA LEU A 309 2.62 13.00 26.78
C LEU A 309 1.29 12.35 27.16
N TYR A 310 0.81 11.38 26.37
CA TYR A 310 -0.45 10.68 26.57
C TYR A 310 -0.30 9.27 27.15
N SER A 311 0.88 8.93 27.65
CA SER A 311 1.18 7.60 28.22
C SER A 311 0.35 7.24 29.45
N LYS A 312 -0.20 8.25 30.14
CA LYS A 312 -1.09 8.08 31.31
C LYS A 312 -2.53 7.69 30.92
N VAL A 313 -2.93 7.84 29.64
CA VAL A 313 -4.28 7.45 29.21
C VAL A 313 -4.37 5.93 29.20
N LYS A 314 -5.21 5.38 30.09
CA LYS A 314 -5.43 3.93 30.19
C LYS A 314 -6.04 3.40 28.89
N ASN A 315 -5.54 2.27 28.41
CA ASN A 315 -6.00 1.61 27.18
C ASN A 315 -5.97 2.52 25.93
N LEU A 316 -5.03 3.46 25.85
CA LEU A 316 -4.88 4.26 24.63
C LEU A 316 -4.53 3.36 23.44
N GLY A 317 -5.41 3.33 22.43
CA GLY A 317 -5.26 2.54 21.22
C GLY A 317 -5.08 3.38 19.95
N GLU A 318 -5.49 4.65 19.98
CA GLU A 318 -5.45 5.54 18.81
C GLU A 318 -5.18 7.00 19.22
N ILE A 319 -4.33 7.67 18.43
CA ILE A 319 -4.07 9.11 18.51
C ILE A 319 -4.49 9.74 17.18
N ARG A 320 -5.50 10.60 17.22
CA ARG A 320 -6.06 11.31 16.06
C ARG A 320 -5.45 12.69 15.92
N THR A 321 -4.97 13.02 14.73
CA THR A 321 -4.33 14.30 14.44
C THR A 321 -5.08 15.04 13.34
N ARG A 322 -5.39 16.32 13.57
CA ARG A 322 -6.04 17.18 12.57
C ARG A 322 -5.13 17.39 11.35
N CYS A 323 -5.73 17.34 10.18
CA CYS A 323 -5.07 17.48 8.89
C CYS A 323 -5.49 18.78 8.21
N TYR A 324 -4.56 19.50 7.58
CA TYR A 324 -4.84 20.73 6.84
C TYR A 324 -4.30 20.66 5.42
N SER A 325 -5.15 20.99 4.45
CA SER A 325 -4.80 20.93 3.02
C SER A 325 -4.01 22.16 2.58
N PHE A 326 -2.87 21.93 1.96
CA PHE A 326 -2.00 22.94 1.36
C PHE A 326 -2.25 23.07 -0.15
N GLY A 327 -2.09 24.31 -0.64
CA GLY A 327 -2.23 24.71 -2.03
C GLY A 327 -0.91 25.04 -2.72
N PRO A 328 -0.94 25.40 -4.02
CA PRO A 328 0.26 25.60 -4.83
C PRO A 328 1.11 26.79 -4.40
N SER A 329 0.57 27.68 -3.55
CA SER A 329 1.33 28.79 -2.95
C SER A 329 1.93 29.77 -3.97
N GLY A 330 1.21 30.03 -5.06
CA GLY A 330 1.65 30.86 -6.17
C GLY A 330 2.57 30.15 -7.17
N LEU A 331 2.95 28.91 -6.91
CA LEU A 331 3.85 28.15 -7.79
C LEU A 331 3.11 27.57 -8.99
N LYS A 332 3.83 27.51 -10.13
CA LYS A 332 3.39 26.87 -11.38
C LYS A 332 4.18 25.61 -11.72
N LYS A 333 5.31 25.38 -11.05
CA LYS A 333 6.19 24.22 -11.21
C LYS A 333 6.45 23.59 -9.86
N VAL A 334 6.72 22.29 -9.86
CA VAL A 334 7.12 21.58 -8.64
C VAL A 334 8.31 22.28 -7.98
N PRO A 335 8.24 22.61 -6.67
CA PRO A 335 9.34 23.24 -5.96
C PRO A 335 10.53 22.29 -5.87
N ARG A 336 11.72 22.78 -6.25
CA ARG A 336 12.96 21.99 -6.22
C ARG A 336 13.31 21.54 -4.81
N GLU A 337 13.07 22.39 -3.83
CA GLU A 337 13.32 22.16 -2.40
C GLU A 337 12.34 21.17 -1.76
N GLY A 338 11.34 20.68 -2.49
CA GLY A 338 10.31 19.79 -1.98
C GLY A 338 9.05 20.49 -1.49
N VAL A 339 8.04 19.69 -1.19
CA VAL A 339 6.67 20.16 -0.89
C VAL A 339 6.63 20.93 0.43
N THR A 340 7.46 20.55 1.40
CA THR A 340 7.47 21.14 2.74
C THR A 340 8.01 22.55 2.78
N VAL A 341 8.92 22.87 1.86
CA VAL A 341 9.50 24.21 1.71
C VAL A 341 8.71 25.01 0.68
N GLY A 342 8.35 24.42 -0.46
CA GLY A 342 7.70 25.14 -1.54
C GLY A 342 6.27 25.58 -1.24
N TYR A 343 5.46 24.71 -0.63
CA TYR A 343 4.05 24.99 -0.38
C TYR A 343 3.82 25.49 1.04
N THR A 344 3.39 26.74 1.17
CA THR A 344 3.22 27.46 2.44
C THR A 344 1.84 28.09 2.59
N CYS A 345 0.98 27.96 1.59
CA CYS A 345 -0.42 28.36 1.64
C CYS A 345 -1.31 27.16 1.96
N ARG A 346 -2.28 27.33 2.86
CA ARG A 346 -3.26 26.30 3.18
C ARG A 346 -4.67 26.86 3.35
N LEU A 347 -5.65 25.97 3.32
CA LEU A 347 -7.01 26.24 3.77
C LEU A 347 -7.08 26.43 5.28
N LEU A 348 -8.02 27.25 5.75
CA LEU A 348 -8.27 27.52 7.16
C LEU A 348 -8.85 26.30 7.87
N GLY A 349 -9.83 25.65 7.23
CA GLY A 349 -10.51 24.46 7.72
C GLY A 349 -9.61 23.22 7.73
N SER A 350 -9.81 22.35 8.72
CA SER A 350 -9.19 21.04 8.75
C SER A 350 -10.01 20.00 7.98
N GLU A 351 -9.32 19.03 7.40
CA GLU A 351 -9.92 17.82 6.86
C GLU A 351 -10.17 16.78 7.96
N ARG A 352 -10.59 15.57 7.56
CA ARG A 352 -10.64 14.41 8.45
C ARG A 352 -9.26 14.16 9.07
N HIS A 353 -9.27 13.68 10.30
CA HIS A 353 -8.04 13.37 11.02
C HIS A 353 -7.30 12.21 10.37
N LYS A 354 -6.01 12.08 10.69
CA LYS A 354 -5.23 10.85 10.45
C LYS A 354 -4.83 10.26 11.78
N SER A 355 -4.61 8.95 11.81
CA SER A 355 -4.39 8.25 13.07
C SER A 355 -3.04 7.55 13.15
N ILE A 356 -2.52 7.53 14.37
CA ILE A 356 -1.46 6.65 14.82
C ILE A 356 -2.11 5.65 15.78
N ILE A 357 -2.11 4.38 15.41
CA ILE A 357 -2.82 3.33 16.15
C ILE A 357 -1.86 2.30 16.72
N ARG A 358 -2.28 1.63 17.79
CA ARG A 358 -1.65 0.39 18.25
C ARG A 358 -2.27 -0.79 17.49
N PRO A 359 -1.50 -1.58 16.71
CA PRO A 359 -2.05 -2.73 15.99
C PRO A 359 -2.72 -3.77 16.89
N ASP A 360 -2.27 -3.87 18.14
CA ASP A 360 -2.86 -4.75 19.17
C ASP A 360 -4.19 -4.22 19.76
N ALA A 361 -4.58 -2.97 19.46
CA ALA A 361 -5.83 -2.36 19.89
C ALA A 361 -6.96 -2.49 18.85
N LEU A 362 -6.66 -3.03 17.66
CA LEU A 362 -7.63 -3.14 16.57
C LEU A 362 -8.74 -4.16 16.87
N ASN A 363 -9.94 -3.87 16.37
CA ASN A 363 -11.04 -4.81 16.35
C ASN A 363 -10.73 -6.01 15.44
N GLN A 364 -11.25 -7.19 15.78
CA GLN A 364 -11.07 -8.41 14.99
C GLN A 364 -11.60 -8.28 13.55
N SER A 365 -12.62 -7.45 13.32
CA SER A 365 -13.16 -7.20 11.99
C SER A 365 -12.24 -6.37 11.09
N LEU A 366 -11.25 -5.68 11.65
CA LEU A 366 -10.32 -4.79 10.95
C LEU A 366 -10.97 -3.67 10.12
N ILE A 367 -12.24 -3.35 10.42
CA ILE A 367 -12.97 -2.25 9.77
C ILE A 367 -12.17 -0.96 9.92
N ASN A 368 -11.99 -0.26 8.81
CA ASN A 368 -11.30 1.01 8.75
C ASN A 368 -11.93 1.95 7.72
N VAL A 369 -11.78 3.25 7.96
CA VAL A 369 -12.30 4.32 7.09
C VAL A 369 -11.16 5.19 6.58
N VAL A 370 -10.10 4.52 6.10
CA VAL A 370 -8.88 5.15 5.57
C VAL A 370 -8.19 6.03 6.61
N HIS A 371 -7.00 5.60 7.04
CA HIS A 371 -6.19 6.20 8.12
C HIS A 371 -6.69 6.05 9.56
N HIS A 372 -7.87 5.49 9.82
CA HIS A 372 -8.32 5.13 11.18
C HIS A 372 -9.11 3.82 11.20
N PHE A 373 -9.05 3.12 12.33
CA PHE A 373 -9.60 1.78 12.50
C PHE A 373 -10.59 1.71 13.66
N HIS A 374 -11.53 0.79 13.59
CA HIS A 374 -12.33 0.41 14.75
C HIS A 374 -11.43 -0.28 15.79
N LEU A 375 -11.52 0.18 17.04
CA LEU A 375 -10.79 -0.39 18.17
C LEU A 375 -11.60 -1.51 18.84
N ARG A 376 -10.93 -2.45 19.49
CA ARG A 376 -11.57 -3.42 20.38
C ARG A 376 -11.72 -2.84 21.79
N THR A 377 -12.76 -3.24 22.50
CA THR A 377 -12.91 -2.94 23.93
C THR A 377 -11.71 -3.54 24.70
N PRO A 378 -11.12 -2.83 25.69
CA PRO A 378 -11.48 -1.51 26.23
C PRO A 378 -10.63 -0.34 25.69
N PHE A 379 -10.08 -0.45 24.47
CA PHE A 379 -9.20 0.58 23.92
C PHE A 379 -9.95 1.85 23.52
N VAL A 380 -9.29 3.00 23.70
CA VAL A 380 -9.86 4.33 23.45
C VAL A 380 -9.00 5.14 22.46
N ALA A 381 -9.64 6.11 21.82
CA ALA A 381 -9.00 7.09 20.95
C ALA A 381 -8.96 8.47 21.62
N ILE A 382 -7.92 9.25 21.35
CA ILE A 382 -7.85 10.66 21.72
C ILE A 382 -7.70 11.53 20.48
N GLU A 383 -8.23 12.75 20.54
CA GLU A 383 -7.93 13.79 19.55
C GLU A 383 -6.84 14.71 20.09
N LEU A 384 -5.76 14.88 19.33
CA LEU A 384 -4.69 15.78 19.74
C LEU A 384 -5.14 17.24 19.69
N GLU A 385 -4.76 17.96 20.73
CA GLU A 385 -4.85 19.40 20.74
C GLU A 385 -4.06 20.00 19.58
N LYS A 386 -4.66 21.01 18.94
CA LYS A 386 -4.03 21.74 17.83
C LYS A 386 -2.63 22.23 18.22
N GLY A 387 -2.44 22.61 19.48
CA GLY A 387 -1.19 23.06 20.11
C GLY A 387 -0.04 22.06 20.12
N VAL A 388 -0.29 20.77 19.93
CA VAL A 388 0.72 19.71 20.04
C VAL A 388 1.25 19.29 18.67
N MET A 389 0.35 18.91 17.77
CA MET A 389 0.72 18.41 16.44
C MET A 389 -0.41 18.63 15.44
N ALA A 390 -0.05 18.86 14.19
CA ALA A 390 -0.97 18.84 13.05
C ALA A 390 -0.35 18.04 11.91
N ILE A 391 -1.15 17.68 10.91
CA ILE A 391 -0.65 17.13 9.65
C ILE A 391 -0.81 18.19 8.56
N ASN A 392 0.29 18.42 7.84
CA ASN A 392 0.28 19.19 6.61
C ASN A 392 0.02 18.20 5.46
N HIS A 393 -1.08 18.36 4.73
CA HIS A 393 -1.43 17.53 3.58
C HIS A 393 -1.29 18.35 2.31
N TYR A 394 -0.29 18.05 1.50
CA TYR A 394 0.01 18.72 0.24
C TYR A 394 -0.91 18.24 -0.88
N LYS A 395 -2.23 18.36 -0.63
CA LYS A 395 -3.31 17.83 -1.46
C LYS A 395 -3.40 18.49 -2.83
N TYR A 396 -3.25 19.83 -2.87
CA TYR A 396 -3.45 20.65 -4.05
C TYR A 396 -2.11 21.24 -4.52
N GLN A 397 -1.21 20.36 -4.97
CA GLN A 397 0.07 20.77 -5.54
C GLN A 397 -0.12 21.51 -6.88
N VAL A 398 0.98 21.91 -7.51
CA VAL A 398 0.96 22.45 -8.89
C VAL A 398 0.21 21.53 -9.86
N TRP A 399 -0.39 22.12 -10.89
CA TRP A 399 -1.33 21.42 -11.76
C TRP A 399 -0.74 20.16 -12.41
N GLU A 400 0.53 20.22 -12.82
CA GLU A 400 1.23 19.11 -13.44
C GLU A 400 1.26 17.83 -12.58
N VAL A 401 1.24 17.98 -11.26
CA VAL A 401 1.13 16.87 -10.30
C VAL A 401 -0.33 16.57 -10.01
N PHE A 402 -1.14 17.60 -9.72
CA PHE A 402 -2.53 17.41 -9.31
C PHE A 402 -3.36 16.67 -10.37
N LYS A 403 -3.13 16.93 -11.66
CA LYS A 403 -3.85 16.29 -12.76
C LYS A 403 -3.71 14.76 -12.77
N GLU A 404 -2.66 14.20 -12.18
CA GLU A 404 -2.48 12.74 -12.07
C GLU A 404 -3.63 12.08 -11.28
N LYS A 405 -4.25 12.80 -10.32
CA LYS A 405 -5.39 12.32 -9.53
C LYS A 405 -6.63 12.02 -10.37
N PHE A 406 -6.76 12.58 -11.58
CA PHE A 406 -7.90 12.31 -12.48
C PHE A 406 -7.87 10.92 -13.09
N TYR A 407 -6.68 10.35 -13.24
CA TYR A 407 -6.49 9.10 -13.99
C TYR A 407 -6.57 7.87 -13.08
N ARG A 408 -6.25 8.00 -11.79
CA ARG A 408 -6.42 6.91 -10.83
C ARG A 408 -6.50 7.38 -9.38
N ARG A 409 -7.45 6.80 -8.64
CA ARG A 409 -7.51 6.83 -7.17
C ARG A 409 -7.27 5.44 -6.58
N VAL A 410 -6.87 5.42 -5.31
CA VAL A 410 -6.51 4.18 -4.60
C VAL A 410 -7.61 3.70 -3.65
N SER A 411 -8.40 4.61 -3.04
CA SER A 411 -9.50 4.26 -2.12
C SER A 411 -10.63 3.51 -2.82
N ALA A 412 -11.21 2.52 -2.12
CA ALA A 412 -12.31 1.70 -2.64
C ALA A 412 -13.61 2.47 -2.86
N PHE A 413 -13.89 3.44 -1.99
CA PHE A 413 -15.21 4.09 -1.90
C PHE A 413 -15.26 5.50 -2.50
N VAL A 414 -14.19 5.95 -3.16
CA VAL A 414 -14.14 7.28 -3.77
C VAL A 414 -14.27 7.17 -5.29
N ALA A 415 -15.30 7.84 -5.84
CA ALA A 415 -15.56 7.86 -7.28
C ALA A 415 -14.37 8.47 -8.06
N ASP A 416 -14.15 7.95 -9.27
CA ASP A 416 -13.15 8.50 -10.17
C ASP A 416 -13.57 9.91 -10.60
N TRP A 417 -12.59 10.81 -10.80
CA TRP A 417 -12.88 12.21 -11.12
C TRP A 417 -13.59 12.38 -12.46
N GLN A 418 -13.41 11.44 -13.37
CA GLN A 418 -14.03 11.44 -14.68
C GLN A 418 -15.53 11.13 -14.63
N GLU A 419 -16.02 10.55 -13.53
CA GLU A 419 -17.44 10.26 -13.34
C GLU A 419 -18.20 11.51 -12.85
N GLU A 420 -19.48 11.62 -13.15
CA GLU A 420 -20.34 12.69 -12.63
C GLU A 420 -20.89 12.38 -11.22
N ASN A 421 -20.59 11.20 -10.70
CA ASN A 421 -20.97 10.79 -9.35
C ASN A 421 -20.25 11.64 -8.30
N ASN A 422 -21.01 12.14 -7.32
CA ASN A 422 -20.50 12.87 -6.15
C ASN A 422 -19.64 14.09 -6.50
N VAL A 423 -19.97 14.85 -7.56
CA VAL A 423 -19.23 16.06 -7.98
C VAL A 423 -19.10 17.08 -6.82
N GLY A 424 -20.12 17.19 -5.96
CA GLY A 424 -20.12 18.06 -4.78
C GLY A 424 -19.43 17.51 -3.53
N SER A 425 -18.81 16.33 -3.58
CA SER A 425 -18.13 15.75 -2.40
C SER A 425 -16.90 16.57 -1.99
N LYS A 426 -16.61 16.58 -0.68
CA LYS A 426 -15.34 17.08 -0.10
C LYS A 426 -14.10 16.33 -0.60
N ASP A 427 -14.29 15.18 -1.24
CA ASP A 427 -13.23 14.40 -1.87
C ASP A 427 -12.80 14.99 -3.21
N ARG A 428 -13.56 15.96 -3.77
CA ARG A 428 -13.21 16.71 -4.98
C ARG A 428 -12.66 18.09 -4.67
N ALA A 429 -11.96 18.64 -5.65
CA ALA A 429 -11.37 19.96 -5.58
C ALA A 429 -12.45 20.95 -5.98
N PRO A 430 -12.73 21.96 -5.14
CA PRO A 430 -13.69 23.00 -5.46
C PRO A 430 -13.40 23.67 -6.80
N GLY A 431 -14.44 23.82 -7.62
CA GLY A 431 -14.36 24.50 -8.92
C GLY A 431 -13.52 23.76 -9.96
N VAL A 432 -13.37 22.44 -9.83
CA VAL A 432 -12.73 21.56 -10.80
C VAL A 432 -13.77 20.53 -11.26
N GLY A 433 -14.03 20.47 -12.57
CA GLY A 433 -14.98 19.53 -13.17
C GLY A 433 -14.41 18.11 -13.30
N THR A 434 -14.90 17.36 -14.28
CA THR A 434 -14.52 15.96 -14.52
C THR A 434 -13.33 15.79 -15.48
N LYS A 435 -12.88 16.89 -16.09
CA LYS A 435 -11.79 16.90 -17.08
C LYS A 435 -10.50 17.47 -16.47
N ALA A 436 -9.37 16.93 -16.89
CA ALA A 436 -8.05 17.40 -16.51
C ALA A 436 -7.63 18.66 -17.29
N VAL A 437 -8.36 19.76 -17.09
CA VAL A 437 -8.07 21.09 -17.66
C VAL A 437 -7.64 22.04 -16.54
N GLU A 438 -6.48 22.70 -16.71
CA GLU A 438 -5.92 23.62 -15.71
C GLU A 438 -6.78 24.88 -15.57
N PRO A 439 -7.28 25.21 -14.37
CA PRO A 439 -7.90 26.50 -14.13
C PRO A 439 -6.87 27.64 -14.20
N LYS A 440 -7.23 28.77 -14.82
CA LYS A 440 -6.33 29.94 -14.99
C LYS A 440 -5.74 30.45 -13.68
N ASP A 441 -6.48 30.31 -12.58
CA ASP A 441 -6.14 30.78 -11.24
C ASP A 441 -5.54 29.69 -10.34
N TRP A 442 -5.29 28.47 -10.85
CA TRP A 442 -4.88 27.31 -10.03
C TRP A 442 -3.73 27.61 -9.07
N SER A 443 -2.67 28.27 -9.55
CA SER A 443 -1.49 28.60 -8.74
C SER A 443 -1.80 29.41 -7.48
N ASN A 444 -2.89 30.19 -7.50
CA ASN A 444 -3.28 31.08 -6.41
C ASN A 444 -4.42 30.52 -5.55
N ARG A 445 -4.96 29.34 -5.89
CA ARG A 445 -6.04 28.70 -5.11
C ARG A 445 -5.54 28.17 -3.77
N PHE A 446 -6.49 27.96 -2.85
CA PHE A 446 -6.29 27.31 -1.55
C PHE A 446 -5.27 28.01 -0.62
N CYS A 447 -5.16 29.34 -0.70
CA CYS A 447 -4.29 30.16 0.15
C CYS A 447 -5.09 31.08 1.09
N GLU A 448 -5.74 30.50 2.10
CA GLU A 448 -6.45 31.28 3.13
C GLU A 448 -5.52 31.64 4.30
N VAL A 449 -4.54 30.78 4.60
CA VAL A 449 -3.55 31.00 5.66
C VAL A 449 -2.15 30.74 5.14
N LYS A 450 -1.24 31.71 5.34
CA LYS A 450 0.21 31.49 5.18
C LYS A 450 0.75 30.75 6.41
N ASP A 451 1.28 29.55 6.21
CA ASP A 451 1.80 28.66 7.25
C ASP A 451 3.25 28.27 6.95
N MET A 452 4.19 29.01 7.55
CA MET A 452 5.62 28.84 7.35
C MET A 452 6.27 27.85 8.32
N ARG A 453 5.48 27.22 9.20
CA ARG A 453 6.03 26.49 10.37
C ARG A 453 6.87 25.30 9.94
N LEU A 454 6.31 24.46 9.07
CA LEU A 454 7.02 23.26 8.61
C LEU A 454 8.23 23.64 7.74
N ARG A 455 8.07 24.60 6.83
CA ARG A 455 9.17 25.17 6.02
C ARG A 455 10.35 25.61 6.90
N ASN A 456 10.08 26.45 7.90
CA ASN A 456 11.12 26.98 8.78
C ASN A 456 11.83 25.88 9.57
N TRP A 457 11.08 24.88 10.05
CA TRP A 457 11.65 23.74 10.73
C TRP A 457 12.53 22.89 9.80
N VAL A 458 12.07 22.64 8.57
CA VAL A 458 12.83 21.88 7.56
C VAL A 458 14.13 22.59 7.21
N LEU A 459 14.08 23.87 6.87
CA LEU A 459 15.27 24.65 6.54
C LEU A 459 16.27 24.69 7.70
N ARG A 460 15.79 24.76 8.95
CA ARG A 460 16.67 24.74 10.13
C ARG A 460 17.35 23.39 10.37
N ASN A 461 16.67 22.28 10.07
CA ASN A 461 17.12 20.94 10.46
C ASN A 461 17.81 20.16 9.33
N PHE A 462 17.54 20.50 8.07
CA PHE A 462 17.98 19.71 6.92
C PHE A 462 18.86 20.46 5.93
N ARG A 463 18.81 21.80 5.90
CA ARG A 463 19.59 22.57 4.93
C ARG A 463 21.08 22.41 5.24
N ASP A 464 21.84 21.91 4.28
CA ASP A 464 23.28 21.77 4.41
C ASP A 464 23.92 23.16 4.53
N ARG A 465 24.82 23.33 5.49
CA ARG A 465 25.43 24.63 5.76
C ARG A 465 26.36 25.12 4.65
N ARG A 466 26.92 24.20 3.85
CA ARG A 466 27.93 24.51 2.83
C ARG A 466 27.32 24.60 1.45
N THR A 467 26.45 23.67 1.07
CA THR A 467 25.83 23.65 -0.25
C THR A 467 24.51 24.41 -0.30
N HIS A 468 23.91 24.70 0.87
CA HIS A 468 22.58 25.28 1.00
C HIS A 468 21.44 24.42 0.44
N LEU A 469 21.73 23.17 0.06
CA LEU A 469 20.78 22.19 -0.47
C LEU A 469 20.15 21.36 0.65
N LEU A 470 18.97 20.81 0.37
CA LEU A 470 18.30 19.80 1.16
C LEU A 470 18.70 18.39 0.69
N PRO A 471 18.68 17.38 1.56
CA PRO A 471 19.23 16.06 1.24
C PRO A 471 18.44 15.26 0.21
N TRP A 472 17.21 15.67 -0.10
CA TRP A 472 16.39 15.06 -1.15
C TRP A 472 16.51 15.75 -2.51
N GLU A 473 17.21 16.89 -2.59
CA GLU A 473 17.46 17.54 -3.88
C GLU A 473 18.37 16.66 -4.77
N PRO A 474 18.12 16.60 -6.09
CA PRO A 474 18.91 15.79 -7.01
C PRO A 474 20.43 16.04 -6.93
N GLU A 475 20.82 17.31 -6.75
CA GLU A 475 22.22 17.74 -6.68
C GLU A 475 22.92 17.29 -5.39
N PHE A 476 22.16 16.85 -4.38
CA PHE A 476 22.71 16.29 -3.15
C PHE A 476 23.10 14.82 -3.30
N GLU A 477 22.59 14.11 -4.32
CA GLU A 477 22.80 12.66 -4.47
C GLU A 477 24.27 12.20 -4.52
N PRO A 478 25.21 12.92 -5.17
CA PRO A 478 26.62 12.58 -5.16
C PRO A 478 27.24 12.51 -3.75
N HIS A 479 26.69 13.25 -2.77
CA HIS A 479 27.17 13.22 -1.38
C HIS A 479 26.91 11.88 -0.70
N PHE A 480 25.76 11.23 -0.97
CA PHE A 480 25.47 9.90 -0.45
C PHE A 480 26.44 8.86 -0.99
N LYS A 481 26.69 8.88 -2.31
CA LYS A 481 27.62 7.95 -2.98
C LYS A 481 29.03 8.06 -2.41
N ARG A 482 29.52 9.27 -2.13
CA ARG A 482 30.83 9.49 -1.49
C ARG A 482 30.89 8.95 -0.06
N ARG A 483 29.85 9.16 0.76
CA ARG A 483 29.79 8.64 2.13
C ARG A 483 29.73 7.11 2.18
N LEU A 484 28.96 6.49 1.28
CA LEU A 484 28.86 5.04 1.16
C LEU A 484 30.20 4.41 0.75
N ARG A 485 30.89 5.01 -0.23
CA ARG A 485 32.24 4.55 -0.63
C ARG A 485 33.23 4.57 0.54
N ARG A 486 33.25 5.65 1.33
CA ARG A 486 34.13 5.73 2.51
C ARG A 486 33.82 4.66 3.55
N LYS A 487 32.54 4.47 3.90
CA LYS A 487 32.12 3.42 4.85
C LYS A 487 32.48 2.00 4.40
N ASN A 488 32.52 1.73 3.09
CA ASN A 488 32.92 0.43 2.57
C ASN A 488 34.44 0.24 2.57
N ILE A 489 35.21 1.32 2.41
CA ILE A 489 36.67 1.30 2.54
C ILE A 489 37.07 1.07 4.01
N ASP A 490 36.37 1.68 4.97
CA ASP A 490 36.65 1.52 6.40
C ASP A 490 36.23 0.14 6.97
N ARG A 491 35.59 -0.71 6.15
CA ARG A 491 35.12 -2.07 6.52
C ARG A 491 35.93 -3.20 5.87
N LEU A 492 36.82 -2.85 4.94
CA LEU A 492 37.84 -3.72 4.35
C LEU A 492 39.13 -3.53 5.15
#